data_AF-A0AA87YUS1-F1
#
_entry.id   AF-A0AA87YUS1-F1
#
_cell.length_a   1.000
_cell.length_b   1.000
_cell.length_c   1.000
_cell.angle_alpha   90.00
_cell.angle_beta   90.00
_cell.angle_gamma   90.00
#
_symmetry.space_group_name_H-M   'P 1'
#
loop_
_entity.id
_entity.type
_entity.pdbx_description
1 polymer ?
#
loop_
_entity_poly.entity_id
_entity_poly.type
_entity_poly.pdbx_seq_one_letter_code
_entity_poly.pdbx_strand_id
1 'polypeptide(L)'
;INVQNPIIIDQNYCPDHTNCPGQESGVKVSDVTYQDIHGTSTTEVAVKFDCSSKSPCNNIRLQDVKLTYKNVLPAQASCSHAVGSASGLVQPSSCL
;
A
#
# COMPACT_ATOMS: atom_id res chain seq x y z
N ILE A 1 -14.16 6.11 -15.38
CA ILE A 1 -13.72 6.30 -13.98
C ILE A 1 -12.56 5.34 -13.76
N ASN A 2 -11.40 5.81 -13.30
CA ASN A 2 -10.19 5.00 -13.11
C ASN A 2 -9.62 5.22 -11.71
N VAL A 3 -8.96 4.22 -11.13
CA VAL A 3 -8.40 4.25 -9.77
C VAL A 3 -6.93 4.67 -9.79
N GLN A 4 -6.54 5.59 -8.91
CA GLN A 4 -5.16 6.10 -8.83
C GLN A 4 -4.18 5.10 -8.21
N ASN A 5 -4.51 4.52 -7.05
CA ASN A 5 -3.70 3.52 -6.36
C ASN A 5 -4.67 2.48 -5.79
N PRO A 6 -4.73 1.26 -6.37
CA PRO A 6 -5.70 0.25 -5.95
C PRO A 6 -5.56 -0.21 -4.49
N ILE A 7 -4.35 -0.18 -3.92
CA ILE A 7 -4.09 -0.63 -2.53
C ILE A 7 -3.34 0.48 -1.78
N ILE A 8 -3.94 1.03 -0.72
CA ILE A 8 -3.32 2.04 0.16
C ILE A 8 -3.53 1.70 1.64
N ILE A 9 -2.47 1.86 2.44
CA ILE A 9 -2.54 2.18 3.87
C ILE A 9 -1.80 3.52 4.05
N ASP A 10 -2.47 4.53 4.60
CA ASP A 10 -1.88 5.85 4.85
C ASP A 10 -2.07 6.23 6.31
N GLN A 11 -1.03 5.99 7.12
CA GLN A 11 -0.97 6.41 8.53
C GLN A 11 -0.30 7.78 8.71
N ASN A 12 0.14 8.40 7.61
CA ASN A 12 0.66 9.78 7.58
C ASN A 12 -0.37 10.75 6.98
N TYR A 13 -1.64 10.34 6.96
CA TYR A 13 -2.74 11.12 6.44
C TYR A 13 -2.87 12.45 7.17
N CYS A 14 -2.69 13.54 6.42
CA CYS A 14 -2.66 14.90 6.94
C CYS A 14 -3.35 15.84 5.94
N PRO A 15 -4.70 15.96 5.98
CA PRO A 15 -5.46 16.82 5.09
C PRO A 15 -4.96 18.27 5.18
N ASP A 16 -4.79 18.89 4.01
CA ASP A 16 -4.39 20.30 3.86
C ASP A 16 -3.10 20.69 4.63
N HIS A 17 -2.31 19.69 5.05
CA HIS A 17 -1.13 19.85 5.90
C HIS A 17 -1.34 20.70 7.18
N THR A 18 -2.59 20.80 7.64
CA THR A 18 -2.97 21.71 8.73
C THR A 18 -3.12 20.94 10.04
N ASN A 19 -2.47 21.42 11.10
CA ASN A 19 -2.50 20.84 12.46
C ASN A 19 -1.93 19.41 12.62
N CYS A 20 -1.23 18.87 11.62
CA CYS A 20 -0.58 17.55 11.68
C CYS A 20 0.91 17.49 11.25
N PRO A 21 1.72 18.58 11.22
CA PRO A 21 3.13 18.47 10.85
C PRO A 21 3.92 17.69 11.90
N GLY A 22 4.58 16.61 11.47
CA GLY A 22 5.41 15.76 12.33
C GLY A 22 4.64 14.92 13.35
N GLN A 23 3.30 14.88 13.27
CA GLN A 23 2.51 13.99 14.11
C GLN A 23 2.50 12.58 13.52
N GLU A 24 2.83 11.60 14.34
CA GLU A 24 2.83 10.19 13.96
C GLU A 24 1.58 9.50 14.50
N SER A 25 0.92 8.69 13.67
CA SER A 25 -0.27 7.94 14.07
C SER A 25 0.01 6.97 15.22
N GLY A 26 -0.85 7.01 16.24
CA GLY A 26 -0.88 6.03 17.32
C GLY A 26 -1.72 4.79 17.00
N VAL A 27 -2.30 4.71 15.80
CA VAL A 27 -3.19 3.62 15.40
C VAL A 27 -2.35 2.41 15.01
N LYS A 28 -2.63 1.27 15.64
CA LYS A 28 -2.01 0.00 15.27
C LYS A 28 -2.83 -0.67 14.16
N VAL A 29 -2.19 -0.97 13.04
CA VAL A 29 -2.76 -1.78 11.95
C VAL A 29 -1.99 -3.10 11.89
N SER A 30 -2.70 -4.21 12.04
CA SER A 30 -2.11 -5.54 11.89
C SER A 30 -3.07 -6.55 11.27
N ASP A 31 -2.50 -7.65 10.78
CA ASP A 31 -3.24 -8.84 10.31
C ASP A 31 -4.16 -8.55 9.12
N VAL A 32 -3.75 -7.62 8.25
CA VAL A 32 -4.49 -7.23 7.04
C VAL A 32 -4.14 -8.19 5.90
N THR A 33 -5.14 -8.72 5.22
CA THR A 33 -4.94 -9.57 4.04
C THR A 33 -5.60 -8.94 2.82
N TYR A 34 -4.81 -8.73 1.77
CA TYR A 34 -5.26 -8.36 0.43
C TYR A 34 -5.15 -9.59 -0.46
N GLN A 35 -6.27 -10.06 -0.98
CA GLN A 35 -6.35 -11.34 -1.68
C GLN A 35 -7.11 -11.20 -3.00
N ASP A 36 -6.59 -11.82 -4.06
CA ASP A 36 -7.24 -11.95 -5.37
C ASP A 36 -7.62 -10.59 -5.99
N ILE A 37 -6.68 -9.65 -5.97
CA ILE A 37 -6.89 -8.29 -6.46
C ILE A 37 -6.28 -8.14 -7.85
N HIS A 38 -7.12 -7.83 -8.84
CA HIS A 38 -6.69 -7.69 -10.24
C HIS A 38 -7.15 -6.35 -10.82
N GLY A 39 -6.32 -5.77 -11.69
CA GLY A 39 -6.73 -4.58 -12.45
C GLY A 39 -5.58 -3.64 -12.78
N THR A 40 -5.92 -2.36 -12.87
CA THR A 40 -5.01 -1.34 -13.40
C THR A 40 -5.08 -0.05 -12.60
N SER A 41 -3.90 0.50 -12.35
CA SER A 41 -3.65 1.78 -11.70
C SER A 41 -3.41 2.88 -12.75
N THR A 42 -3.86 4.10 -12.46
CA THR A 42 -3.50 5.30 -13.24
C THR A 42 -2.23 5.97 -12.77
N THR A 43 -1.68 5.56 -11.62
CA THR A 43 -0.35 5.96 -11.15
C THR A 43 0.61 4.78 -11.19
N GLU A 44 1.91 5.05 -11.23
CA GLU A 44 2.93 4.00 -11.29
C GLU A 44 2.95 3.16 -9.99
N VAL A 45 2.79 3.79 -8.84
CA VAL A 45 2.71 3.12 -7.53
C VAL A 45 1.30 2.59 -7.31
N ALA A 46 1.03 1.32 -7.64
CA ALA A 46 -0.30 0.74 -7.44
C ALA A 46 -0.56 0.30 -5.99
N VAL A 47 0.50 -0.04 -5.26
CA VAL A 47 0.44 -0.46 -3.85
C VAL A 47 1.27 0.51 -3.01
N LYS A 48 0.64 1.18 -2.05
CA LYS A 48 1.32 2.12 -1.13
C LYS A 48 0.99 1.79 0.33
N PHE A 49 1.98 1.37 1.10
CA PHE A 49 1.87 1.23 2.55
C PHE A 49 2.76 2.29 3.21
N ASP A 50 2.14 3.33 3.72
CA ASP A 50 2.78 4.48 4.34
C ASP A 50 2.42 4.47 5.83
N CYS A 51 3.07 3.56 6.55
CA CYS A 51 2.79 3.34 7.96
C CYS A 51 3.64 4.26 8.85
N SER A 52 3.16 4.48 10.07
CA SER A 52 3.81 5.32 11.05
C SER A 52 5.05 4.63 11.61
N SER A 53 6.13 5.37 11.82
CA SER A 53 7.33 4.82 12.46
C SER A 53 7.10 4.49 13.95
N LYS A 54 6.21 5.25 14.61
CA LYS A 54 5.77 5.02 15.99
C LYS A 54 4.88 3.80 16.16
N SER A 55 4.01 3.54 15.18
CA SER A 55 3.08 2.41 15.20
C SER A 55 3.14 1.62 13.88
N PRO A 56 4.25 0.90 13.60
CA PRO A 56 4.44 0.20 12.33
C PRO A 56 3.30 -0.78 12.01
N CYS A 57 2.99 -0.94 10.73
CA CYS A 57 2.05 -1.96 10.30
C CYS A 57 2.69 -3.33 10.32
N ASN A 58 1.99 -4.34 10.84
CA ASN A 58 2.54 -5.68 11.02
C ASN A 58 1.64 -6.76 10.41
N ASN A 59 2.25 -7.82 9.89
CA ASN A 59 1.54 -8.98 9.34
C ASN A 59 0.55 -8.61 8.22
N ILE A 60 0.97 -7.71 7.31
CA ILE A 60 0.24 -7.46 6.06
C ILE A 60 0.49 -8.62 5.10
N ARG A 61 -0.53 -9.12 4.44
CA ARG A 61 -0.42 -10.22 3.47
C ARG A 61 -0.91 -9.77 2.10
N LEU A 62 -0.05 -9.93 1.08
CA LEU A 62 -0.42 -9.81 -0.33
C LEU A 62 -0.53 -11.21 -0.93
N GLN A 63 -1.72 -11.58 -1.39
CA GLN A 63 -2.00 -12.91 -1.93
C GLN A 63 -2.65 -12.79 -3.31
N ASP A 64 -2.01 -13.33 -4.34
CA ASP A 64 -2.56 -13.32 -5.70
C ASP A 64 -3.02 -11.93 -6.17
N VAL A 65 -2.12 -10.94 -6.06
CA VAL A 65 -2.35 -9.55 -6.46
C VAL A 65 -1.69 -9.29 -7.81
N LYS A 66 -2.47 -8.84 -8.80
CA LYS A 66 -2.02 -8.53 -10.16
C LYS A 66 -2.50 -7.16 -10.62
N LEU A 67 -1.63 -6.17 -10.49
CA LEU A 67 -1.89 -4.78 -10.84
C LEU A 67 -0.89 -4.31 -11.91
N THR A 68 -1.40 -3.60 -12.91
CA THR A 68 -0.59 -2.96 -13.97
C THR A 68 -0.76 -1.44 -13.94
N TYR A 69 0.20 -0.72 -14.52
CA TYR A 69 0.11 0.72 -14.75
C TYR A 69 -0.34 0.98 -16.18
N LYS A 70 -1.44 1.74 -16.35
CA LYS A 70 -2.00 2.10 -17.68
C LYS A 70 -2.17 0.90 -18.63
N ASN A 71 -2.60 -0.24 -18.12
CA ASN A 71 -2.87 -1.51 -18.82
C ASN A 71 -1.67 -2.22 -19.47
N VAL A 72 -0.48 -1.62 -19.47
CA VAL A 72 0.64 -2.10 -20.30
C VAL A 72 1.96 -2.14 -19.53
N LEU A 73 2.15 -1.22 -18.58
CA LEU A 73 3.41 -1.07 -17.87
C LEU A 73 3.39 -1.82 -16.53
N PRO A 74 4.56 -2.27 -16.05
CA PRO A 74 4.69 -2.75 -14.68
C PRO A 74 4.27 -1.64 -13.71
N ALA A 75 3.40 -1.98 -12.76
CA ALA A 75 3.18 -1.11 -11.60
C ALA A 75 4.35 -1.25 -10.62
N GLN A 76 4.33 -0.44 -9.56
CA GLN A 76 5.28 -0.47 -8.45
C GLN A 76 4.56 -0.58 -7.11
N ALA A 77 5.28 -1.08 -6.10
CA ALA A 77 4.88 -1.08 -4.71
C ALA A 77 5.84 -0.20 -3.89
N SER A 78 5.30 0.54 -2.92
CA SER A 78 6.06 1.38 -1.99
C SER A 78 5.63 1.08 -0.56
N CYS A 79 6.59 0.81 0.33
CA CYS A 79 6.36 0.43 1.72
C CYS A 79 7.25 1.27 2.63
N SER A 80 6.66 1.82 3.70
CA SER A 80 7.31 2.53 4.79
C SER A 80 6.74 2.00 6.10
N HIS A 81 7.62 1.53 7.00
CA HIS A 81 7.26 0.96 8.31
C HIS A 81 6.16 -0.11 8.25
N ALA A 82 6.19 -0.92 7.20
CA ALA A 82 5.24 -2.01 6.97
C ALA A 82 6.01 -3.33 6.87
N VAL A 83 5.55 -4.34 7.60
CA VAL A 83 6.14 -5.68 7.60
C VAL A 83 5.07 -6.70 7.28
N GLY A 84 5.39 -7.65 6.41
CA GLY A 84 4.40 -8.61 5.93
C GLY A 84 4.99 -9.77 5.15
N SER A 85 4.14 -10.36 4.32
CA SER A 85 4.53 -11.44 3.42
C SER A 85 3.74 -11.37 2.12
N ALA A 86 4.34 -11.83 1.04
CA ALA A 86 3.68 -12.00 -0.25
C ALA A 86 3.67 -13.49 -0.62
N SER A 87 2.56 -13.97 -1.18
CA SER A 87 2.42 -15.37 -1.63
C SER A 87 1.58 -15.46 -2.90
N GLY A 88 1.85 -16.47 -3.73
CA GLY A 88 1.16 -16.63 -5.01
C GLY A 88 1.67 -15.65 -6.08
N LEU A 89 0.82 -15.28 -7.03
CA LEU A 89 1.18 -14.31 -8.07
C LEU A 89 1.09 -12.89 -7.50
N VAL A 90 2.23 -12.23 -7.24
CA VAL A 90 2.25 -10.86 -6.73
C VAL A 90 3.00 -9.96 -7.71
N GLN A 91 2.23 -9.16 -8.44
CA GLN A 91 2.69 -8.12 -9.36
C GLN A 91 1.91 -6.84 -9.05
N PRO A 92 2.54 -5.71 -8.71
CA PRO A 92 3.98 -5.45 -8.72
C PRO A 92 4.77 -6.25 -7.66
N SER A 93 6.10 -6.33 -7.82
CA SER A 93 6.98 -6.97 -6.83
C SER A 93 6.72 -6.41 -5.44
N SER A 94 6.57 -7.30 -4.45
CA SER A 94 6.31 -6.92 -3.07
C SER A 94 7.45 -6.08 -2.50
N CYS A 95 7.09 -5.07 -1.69
CA CYS A 95 8.00 -4.33 -0.82
C CYS A 95 7.83 -4.68 0.67
N LEU A 96 6.92 -5.61 0.99
CA LEU A 96 6.75 -6.23 2.31
C LEU A 96 7.77 -7.34 2.54
#